data_AF-A0A6J8DKX8-F1
#
_entry.id   AF-A0A6J8DKX8-F1
#
_cell.length_a   1.000
_cell.length_b   1.000
_cell.length_c   1.000
_cell.angle_alpha   90.00
_cell.angle_beta   90.00
_cell.angle_gamma   90.00
#
_symmetry.space_group_name_H-M   'P 1'
#
loop_
_entity.id
_entity.type
_entity.pdbx_description
1 polymer ?
#
loop_
_entity_poly.entity_id
_entity_poly.type
_entity_poly.pdbx_seq_one_letter_code
_entity_poly.pdbx_strand_id
1 'polypeptide(L)'
;MEFRKKLLIENEPNECYSTLCTIQYLMSLMQHYAKKLMVHTIYSALKRNCSDCGVKILNFLPCELDVSDTAEFVKWKSLKINLPEKQCVCVHDFSENYRCSELTEIQSAYFQKTEVSVHVTILHRHALLEYDCVDSSEDFPEIITKQFFVLSPDLVHDQYFVHQVRNYIVEYLQSIPYSVETMHEFTDGCAAQYKSRHCFGDISQTSDDFGYQHFTRNFFETSHAKGPQDAAGRIIKRQADCAILRGQTQIRTAKDLYEYANSFLTQPRSHCKRRTFRYAETIHRDNRLSFKPVPSIRSLNQVRASRDSAKGLINISELSCFCVNCCHHMYDQCSNSIKTGGYTEWEMKRMHKKMKKMNKCLCKN
;
A
#
# COMPACT_ATOMS: atom_id res chain seq x y z
N MET A 1 -14.41 8.85 19.39
CA MET A 1 -14.11 9.90 20.39
C MET A 1 -13.69 9.33 21.74
N GLU A 2 -14.24 8.20 22.21
CA GLU A 2 -13.84 7.56 23.48
C GLU A 2 -12.41 6.99 23.50
N PHE A 3 -11.84 6.64 22.35
CA PHE A 3 -10.48 6.08 22.26
C PHE A 3 -9.39 7.09 22.67
N ARG A 4 -9.63 8.40 22.48
CA ARG A 4 -8.70 9.48 22.88
C ARG A 4 -8.65 9.72 24.39
N LYS A 5 -9.70 9.35 25.14
CA LYS A 5 -9.79 9.62 26.58
C LYS A 5 -9.07 8.59 27.46
N LYS A 6 -8.84 7.36 26.97
CA LYS A 6 -8.12 6.32 27.73
C LYS A 6 -6.60 6.54 27.79
N LEU A 7 -6.02 7.32 26.87
CA LEU A 7 -4.58 7.56 26.80
C LEU A 7 -4.10 8.81 27.59
N LEU A 8 -5.01 9.54 28.25
CA LEU A 8 -4.71 10.82 28.90
C LEU A 8 -4.79 10.80 30.43
N ILE A 9 -5.13 9.67 31.07
CA ILE A 9 -5.42 9.64 32.52
C ILE A 9 -4.24 9.19 33.39
N GLU A 10 -3.17 8.61 32.84
CA GLU A 10 -2.02 8.20 33.64
C GLU A 10 -0.76 8.90 33.11
N ASN A 11 -0.41 10.03 33.73
CA ASN A 11 0.97 10.48 34.00
C ASN A 11 0.94 11.93 34.52
N GLU A 12 0.84 12.09 35.84
CA GLU A 12 1.32 13.30 36.52
C GLU A 12 2.86 13.27 36.61
N PRO A 13 3.57 14.42 36.57
CA PRO A 13 5.03 14.46 36.57
C PRO A 13 5.59 14.70 37.98
N ASN A 14 6.65 13.97 38.36
CA ASN A 14 7.55 14.37 39.44
C ASN A 14 9.03 14.32 38.99
N GLU A 15 9.69 15.47 39.14
CA GLU A 15 11.11 15.77 39.45
C GLU A 15 12.25 15.17 38.57
N CYS A 16 13.11 15.95 37.88
CA CYS A 16 14.15 16.94 38.26
C CYS A 16 15.58 16.32 38.34
N TYR A 17 16.50 16.73 37.46
CA TYR A 17 17.82 17.34 37.77
C TYR A 17 18.84 17.29 36.61
N SER A 18 19.69 18.31 36.65
CA SER A 18 20.70 18.86 35.74
C SER A 18 21.93 17.99 35.45
N THR A 19 22.48 18.11 34.23
CA THR A 19 23.93 18.25 33.97
C THR A 19 24.15 18.81 32.56
N LEU A 20 24.56 20.08 32.49
CA LEU A 20 24.45 20.95 31.30
C LEU A 20 25.82 21.39 30.74
N CYS A 21 26.88 20.58 30.87
CA CYS A 21 28.25 21.03 30.53
C CYS A 21 29.02 20.17 29.49
N THR A 22 28.45 19.08 28.98
CA THR A 22 29.10 18.23 27.94
C THR A 22 28.51 18.42 26.54
N ILE A 23 27.31 18.99 26.43
CA ILE A 23 26.58 19.16 25.17
C ILE A 23 27.18 20.31 24.33
N GLN A 24 27.69 21.37 24.97
CA GLN A 24 28.18 22.56 24.25
C GLN A 24 29.42 22.26 23.38
N TYR A 25 30.30 21.36 23.83
CA TYR A 25 31.51 20.97 23.11
C TYR A 25 31.23 19.97 21.98
N LEU A 26 30.28 19.05 22.18
CA LEU A 26 29.78 18.16 21.13
C LEU A 26 29.04 18.94 20.03
N MET A 27 28.29 19.98 20.38
CA MET A 27 27.59 20.83 19.41
C MET A 27 28.56 21.67 18.55
N SER A 28 29.70 22.12 19.10
CA SER A 28 30.69 22.88 18.31
C SER A 28 31.46 21.98 17.33
N LEU A 29 31.79 20.75 17.73
CA LEU A 29 32.36 19.74 16.83
C LEU A 29 31.36 19.37 15.72
N MET A 30 30.09 19.13 16.06
CA MET A 30 29.04 18.83 15.08
C MET A 30 28.82 19.99 14.09
N GLN A 31 28.90 21.25 14.53
CA GLN A 31 28.80 22.40 13.63
C GLN A 31 29.99 22.53 12.67
N HIS A 32 31.19 22.12 13.09
CA HIS A 32 32.37 22.13 12.22
C HIS A 32 32.27 21.05 11.13
N TYR A 33 31.77 19.86 11.47
CA TYR A 33 31.52 18.78 10.49
C TYR A 33 30.27 19.02 9.61
N ALA A 34 29.24 19.69 10.13
CA ALA A 34 28.02 20.03 9.39
C ALA A 34 28.22 21.08 8.28
N LYS A 35 29.36 21.81 8.26
CA LYS A 35 29.71 22.66 7.11
C LYS A 35 30.21 21.87 5.90
N LYS A 36 30.54 20.57 6.06
CA LYS A 36 31.09 19.72 4.99
C LYS A 36 30.10 18.64 4.48
N LEU A 37 29.09 18.27 5.27
CA LEU A 37 27.95 17.48 4.81
C LEU A 37 26.70 18.37 4.75
N MET A 38 25.96 18.34 3.64
CA MET A 38 24.68 19.03 3.48
C MET A 38 23.61 18.49 4.47
N VAL A 39 23.65 18.93 5.73
CA VAL A 39 22.67 18.59 6.79
C VAL A 39 21.89 19.85 7.20
N HIS A 40 21.45 20.66 6.24
CA HIS A 40 20.74 21.90 6.54
C HIS A 40 19.20 21.74 6.63
N THR A 41 18.65 20.56 6.30
CA THR A 41 17.20 20.33 6.29
C THR A 41 16.65 19.79 7.61
N ILE A 42 17.49 19.26 8.49
CA ILE A 42 17.05 18.60 9.74
C ILE A 42 16.96 19.59 10.92
N TYR A 43 17.78 20.64 10.95
CA TYR A 43 17.88 21.52 12.12
C TYR A 43 16.85 22.66 12.20
N SER A 44 16.13 22.97 11.13
CA SER A 44 15.10 24.02 11.14
C SER A 44 13.77 23.58 11.78
N ALA A 45 13.61 22.29 12.10
CA ALA A 45 12.38 21.73 12.67
C ALA A 45 12.33 21.76 14.21
N LEU A 46 13.41 22.12 14.92
CA LEU A 46 13.52 21.95 16.37
C LEU A 46 13.02 23.13 17.24
N LYS A 47 12.44 24.19 16.65
CA LYS A 47 11.86 25.30 17.44
C LYS A 47 10.61 25.90 16.79
N ARG A 48 9.49 25.17 16.84
CA ARG A 48 8.16 25.79 16.76
C ARG A 48 7.26 25.19 17.85
N ASN A 49 7.12 25.91 18.95
CA ASN A 49 6.02 25.68 19.87
C ASN A 49 4.75 26.17 19.18
N CYS A 50 3.81 25.28 18.88
CA CYS A 50 2.47 25.69 18.46
C CYS A 50 1.72 26.15 19.72
N SER A 51 1.52 27.46 19.86
CA SER A 51 0.87 28.07 21.03
C SER A 51 -0.64 27.85 21.11
N ASP A 52 -1.27 27.21 20.12
CA ASP A 52 -2.73 27.23 19.97
C ASP A 52 -3.45 25.87 20.07
N CYS A 53 -2.75 24.74 20.27
CA CYS A 53 -3.43 23.44 20.24
C CYS A 53 -3.32 22.56 21.49
N GLY A 54 -2.50 22.89 22.49
CA GLY A 54 -2.43 22.11 23.75
C GLY A 54 -2.04 20.63 23.58
N VAL A 55 -1.65 20.20 22.38
CA VAL A 55 -1.20 18.83 22.10
C VAL A 55 0.29 18.73 22.42
N LYS A 56 0.64 18.00 23.47
CA LYS A 56 2.03 17.54 23.67
C LYS A 56 2.34 16.51 22.59
N ILE A 57 3.13 16.91 21.59
CA ILE A 57 3.64 16.05 20.53
C ILE A 57 4.46 14.93 21.18
N LEU A 58 4.15 13.67 20.86
CA LEU A 58 4.88 12.50 21.33
C LEU A 58 6.25 12.46 20.66
N ASN A 59 7.32 12.67 21.44
CA ASN A 59 8.72 12.79 21.00
C ASN A 59 9.38 11.50 20.45
N PHE A 60 8.63 10.54 19.91
CA PHE A 60 9.19 9.25 19.42
C PHE A 60 8.75 8.84 18.01
N LEU A 61 8.12 9.75 17.27
CA LEU A 61 7.81 9.56 15.85
C LEU A 61 8.61 10.60 15.04
N PRO A 62 9.09 10.29 13.82
CA PRO A 62 9.58 11.33 12.93
C PRO A 62 8.45 12.37 12.81
N CYS A 63 8.80 13.61 13.17
CA CYS A 63 7.90 14.73 13.42
C CYS A 63 6.63 14.65 12.55
N GLU A 64 5.46 14.53 13.18
CA GLU A 64 4.17 14.70 12.50
C GLU A 64 4.13 16.14 11.97
N LEU A 65 4.55 16.33 10.71
CA LEU A 65 4.72 17.66 10.12
C LEU A 65 3.38 18.33 9.76
N ASP A 66 2.27 17.59 9.78
CA ASP A 66 0.93 18.10 9.51
C ASP A 66 -0.16 17.31 10.25
N VAL A 67 -1.18 18.01 10.75
CA VAL A 67 -2.36 17.49 11.47
C VAL A 67 -3.24 16.56 10.61
N SER A 68 -2.86 16.34 9.34
CA SER A 68 -3.54 15.47 8.37
C SER A 68 -2.93 14.08 8.21
N ASP A 69 -1.72 13.83 8.73
CA ASP A 69 -1.00 12.59 8.49
C ASP A 69 -1.36 11.55 9.56
N THR A 70 -1.97 10.43 9.14
CA THR A 70 -2.31 9.31 10.04
C THR A 70 -1.05 8.54 10.45
N ALA A 71 -1.12 7.84 11.59
CA ALA A 71 0.00 7.04 12.09
C ALA A 71 0.49 6.02 11.04
N GLU A 72 -0.41 5.43 10.27
CA GLU A 72 -0.12 4.48 9.19
C GLU A 72 0.59 5.14 8.01
N PHE A 73 0.25 6.37 7.69
CA PHE A 73 0.90 7.14 6.63
C PHE A 73 2.34 7.54 7.00
N VAL A 74 2.55 7.94 8.26
CA VAL A 74 3.90 8.20 8.80
C VAL A 74 4.75 6.92 8.82
N LYS A 75 4.17 5.79 9.25
CA LYS A 75 4.82 4.47 9.20
C LYS A 75 5.23 4.07 7.78
N TRP A 76 4.33 4.25 6.81
CA TRP A 76 4.62 3.99 5.40
C TRP A 76 5.77 4.87 4.88
N LYS A 77 5.73 6.18 5.13
CA LYS A 77 6.82 7.10 4.75
C LYS A 77 8.16 6.67 5.36
N SER A 78 8.16 6.29 6.63
CA SER A 78 9.35 5.83 7.34
C SER A 78 9.90 4.53 6.75
N LEU A 79 9.04 3.54 6.49
CA LEU A 79 9.43 2.27 5.87
C LEU A 79 9.97 2.47 4.46
N LYS A 80 9.39 3.40 3.70
CA LYS A 80 9.88 3.73 2.35
C LYS A 80 11.30 4.29 2.38
N ILE A 81 11.63 5.14 3.36
CA ILE A 81 12.96 5.75 3.50
C ILE A 81 13.97 4.71 3.99
N ASN A 82 13.58 3.86 4.93
CA ASN A 82 14.43 2.85 5.56
C ASN A 82 14.04 1.43 5.09
N LEU A 83 13.83 1.27 3.79
CA LEU A 83 13.47 -0.04 3.24
C LEU A 83 14.71 -0.94 3.33
N PRO A 84 14.62 -2.15 3.91
CA PRO A 84 15.73 -3.09 3.89
C PRO A 84 15.90 -3.76 2.51
N GLU A 85 17.09 -4.32 2.27
CA GLU A 85 17.37 -5.06 1.05
C GLU A 85 16.41 -6.24 0.85
N LYS A 86 16.17 -6.59 -0.42
CA LYS A 86 15.25 -7.66 -0.85
C LYS A 86 13.80 -7.49 -0.36
N GLN A 87 13.43 -6.32 0.15
CA GLN A 87 12.05 -5.98 0.52
C GLN A 87 11.41 -5.06 -0.52
N CYS A 88 10.10 -5.18 -0.68
CA CYS A 88 9.32 -4.32 -1.57
C CYS A 88 8.11 -3.73 -0.83
N VAL A 89 7.79 -2.48 -1.12
CA VAL A 89 6.58 -1.82 -0.60
C VAL A 89 5.65 -1.47 -1.75
N CYS A 90 4.41 -1.95 -1.70
CA CYS A 90 3.36 -1.61 -2.64
C CYS A 90 2.26 -0.81 -1.95
N VAL A 91 1.81 0.28 -2.58
CA VAL A 91 0.60 1.01 -2.20
C VAL A 91 -0.45 0.79 -3.27
N HIS A 92 -1.55 0.14 -2.92
CA HIS A 92 -2.62 -0.21 -3.85
C HIS A 92 -3.86 0.66 -3.64
N ASP A 93 -4.50 1.00 -4.75
CA ASP A 93 -5.78 1.67 -4.75
C ASP A 93 -6.57 1.37 -6.04
N PHE A 94 -7.89 1.39 -5.92
CA PHE A 94 -8.78 1.42 -7.07
C PHE A 94 -9.16 2.87 -7.31
N SER A 95 -8.58 3.47 -8.35
CA SER A 95 -9.03 4.79 -8.77
C SER A 95 -10.47 4.68 -9.27
N GLU A 96 -11.27 5.73 -9.04
CA GLU A 96 -12.61 5.83 -9.63
C GLU A 96 -12.57 5.46 -11.12
N ASN A 97 -13.54 4.64 -11.54
CA ASN A 97 -13.63 4.13 -12.90
C ASN A 97 -13.47 5.25 -13.92
N TYR A 98 -12.70 4.99 -14.97
CA TYR A 98 -12.62 5.90 -16.09
C TYR A 98 -13.88 5.78 -16.94
N ARG A 99 -14.60 6.88 -17.12
CA ARG A 99 -15.77 6.95 -17.99
C ARG A 99 -15.30 7.36 -19.38
N CYS A 100 -15.41 6.43 -20.34
CA CYS A 100 -15.15 6.73 -21.73
C CYS A 100 -16.07 7.86 -22.20
N SER A 101 -15.48 8.86 -22.85
CA SER A 101 -16.20 10.00 -23.41
C SER A 101 -15.90 10.15 -24.89
N GLU A 102 -16.86 10.68 -25.64
CA GLU A 102 -16.69 10.97 -27.05
C GLU A 102 -16.65 12.48 -27.29
N LEU A 103 -15.93 12.92 -28.33
CA LEU A 103 -15.91 14.33 -28.75
C LEU A 103 -17.30 14.85 -29.13
N THR A 104 -18.09 13.98 -29.77
CA THR A 104 -19.44 14.27 -30.24
C THR A 104 -20.37 13.19 -29.71
N GLU A 105 -20.90 13.40 -28.51
CA GLU A 105 -21.83 12.45 -27.87
C GLU A 105 -23.25 12.63 -28.43
N ILE A 106 -23.83 11.55 -28.96
CA ILE A 106 -25.26 11.47 -29.23
C ILE A 106 -25.99 11.46 -27.87
N GLN A 107 -27.15 12.10 -27.76
CA GLN A 107 -27.89 12.25 -26.49
C GLN A 107 -28.12 10.92 -25.73
N SER A 108 -28.22 9.78 -26.43
CA SER A 108 -28.35 8.45 -25.82
C SER A 108 -27.07 7.96 -25.11
N ALA A 109 -25.88 8.34 -25.60
CA ALA A 109 -24.59 8.00 -24.99
C ALA A 109 -24.37 8.68 -23.63
N TYR A 110 -25.13 9.73 -23.33
CA TYR A 110 -25.11 10.40 -22.02
C TYR A 110 -25.56 9.47 -20.87
N PHE A 111 -26.51 8.56 -21.13
CA PHE A 111 -27.11 7.72 -20.09
C PHE A 111 -26.35 6.41 -19.82
N GLN A 112 -25.51 5.96 -20.74
CA GLN A 112 -24.73 4.72 -20.61
C GLN A 112 -23.33 4.92 -21.17
N LYS A 113 -22.40 5.34 -20.31
CA LYS A 113 -20.99 5.42 -20.67
C LYS A 113 -20.29 4.11 -20.34
N THR A 114 -19.45 3.64 -21.26
CA THR A 114 -18.53 2.53 -20.97
C THR A 114 -17.59 2.97 -19.85
N GLU A 115 -17.52 2.17 -18.80
CA GLU A 115 -16.60 2.38 -17.69
C GLU A 115 -15.41 1.41 -17.77
N VAL A 116 -14.26 1.88 -17.29
CA VAL A 116 -13.02 1.11 -17.24
C VAL A 116 -12.49 1.14 -15.82
N SER A 117 -12.23 -0.02 -15.25
CA SER A 117 -11.56 -0.13 -13.97
C SER A 117 -10.09 0.28 -14.10
N VAL A 118 -9.65 1.15 -13.19
CA VAL A 118 -8.27 1.64 -13.12
C VAL A 118 -7.69 1.29 -11.76
N HIS A 119 -6.99 0.17 -11.69
CA HIS A 119 -6.21 -0.16 -10.51
C HIS A 119 -4.83 0.49 -10.58
N VAL A 120 -4.38 1.06 -9.47
CA VAL A 120 -3.09 1.73 -9.33
C VAL A 120 -2.29 1.06 -8.23
N THR A 121 -1.05 0.71 -8.55
CA THR A 121 -0.03 0.31 -7.56
C THR A 121 1.17 1.24 -7.65
N ILE A 122 1.56 1.83 -6.54
CA ILE A 122 2.85 2.50 -6.38
C ILE A 122 3.81 1.51 -5.75
N LEU A 123 4.79 1.05 -6.52
CA LEU A 123 5.77 0.07 -6.11
C LEU A 123 7.09 0.76 -5.77
N HIS A 124 7.64 0.44 -4.60
CA HIS A 124 8.94 0.89 -4.12
C HIS A 124 9.86 -0.31 -3.92
N ARG A 125 11.08 -0.21 -4.44
CA ARG A 125 12.15 -1.21 -4.24
C ARG A 125 13.52 -0.53 -4.30
N HIS A 126 14.55 -1.21 -3.83
CA HIS A 126 15.93 -0.81 -4.07
C HIS A 126 16.24 -0.75 -5.56
N ALA A 127 17.05 0.23 -5.98
CA ALA A 127 17.60 0.32 -7.32
C ALA A 127 18.54 -0.86 -7.61
N LEU A 128 18.65 -1.23 -8.88
CA LEU A 128 19.51 -2.30 -9.35
C LEU A 128 20.41 -1.76 -10.43
N LEU A 129 21.72 -1.92 -10.29
CA LEU A 129 22.68 -1.36 -11.24
C LEU A 129 22.39 -1.80 -12.69
N GLU A 130 22.14 -3.09 -12.91
CA GLU A 130 21.91 -3.67 -14.25
C GLU A 130 20.59 -3.22 -14.92
N TYR A 131 19.62 -2.77 -14.13
CA TYR A 131 18.28 -2.44 -14.63
C TYR A 131 17.97 -0.95 -14.53
N ASP A 132 18.37 -0.28 -13.46
CA ASP A 132 18.13 1.13 -13.15
C ASP A 132 19.31 2.05 -13.48
N CYS A 133 20.47 1.48 -13.82
CA CYS A 133 21.74 2.20 -13.98
C CYS A 133 22.16 2.98 -12.72
N VAL A 134 21.63 2.59 -11.55
CA VAL A 134 21.91 3.17 -10.24
C VAL A 134 21.97 2.01 -9.25
N ASP A 135 23.03 1.97 -8.48
CA ASP A 135 23.22 0.96 -7.44
C ASP A 135 22.58 1.40 -6.12
N SER A 136 22.29 0.45 -5.24
CA SER A 136 21.65 0.68 -3.95
C SER A 136 22.24 -0.26 -2.91
N SER A 137 22.60 0.28 -1.74
CA SER A 137 23.10 -0.50 -0.60
C SER A 137 22.38 -0.12 0.68
N GLU A 138 22.56 -0.90 1.75
CA GLU A 138 22.02 -0.55 3.07
C GLU A 138 22.53 0.81 3.59
N ASP A 139 23.80 1.14 3.35
CA ASP A 139 24.41 2.41 3.78
C ASP A 139 23.92 3.61 2.95
N PHE A 140 23.61 3.37 1.67
CA PHE A 140 23.17 4.38 0.72
C PHE A 140 21.96 3.87 -0.08
N PRO A 141 20.76 3.84 0.56
CA PRO A 141 19.59 3.26 -0.06
C PRO A 141 19.03 4.18 -1.16
N GLU A 142 19.18 3.75 -2.40
CA GLU A 142 18.52 4.34 -3.56
C GLU A 142 17.21 3.61 -3.84
N ILE A 143 16.07 4.28 -3.60
CA ILE A 143 14.73 3.69 -3.73
C ILE A 143 14.05 4.12 -5.03
N ILE A 144 13.77 3.15 -5.89
CA ILE A 144 13.04 3.36 -7.13
C ILE A 144 11.54 3.33 -6.86
N THR A 145 10.86 4.39 -7.30
CA THR A 145 9.39 4.46 -7.32
C THR A 145 8.88 4.17 -8.73
N LYS A 146 7.99 3.18 -8.84
CA LYS A 146 7.32 2.77 -10.07
C LYS A 146 5.80 2.89 -9.93
N GLN A 147 5.15 3.37 -10.98
CA GLN A 147 3.70 3.34 -11.13
C GLN A 147 3.31 2.12 -11.97
N PHE A 148 2.43 1.29 -11.45
CA PHE A 148 1.93 0.10 -12.12
C PHE A 148 0.40 0.19 -12.20
N PHE A 149 -0.13 0.08 -13.42
CA PHE A 149 -1.56 0.20 -13.67
C PHE A 149 -2.10 -1.11 -14.23
N VAL A 150 -3.28 -1.51 -13.74
CA VAL A 150 -4.07 -2.59 -14.35
C VAL A 150 -5.39 -2.00 -14.82
N LEU A 151 -5.63 -2.12 -16.12
CA LEU A 151 -6.82 -1.59 -16.78
C LEU A 151 -7.71 -2.76 -17.22
N SER A 152 -9.00 -2.68 -16.94
CA SER A 152 -9.93 -3.79 -17.19
C SER A 152 -11.34 -3.30 -17.49
N PRO A 153 -12.11 -4.02 -18.35
CA PRO A 153 -13.55 -3.82 -18.47
C PRO A 153 -14.32 -4.39 -17.27
N ASP A 154 -13.69 -5.18 -16.39
CA ASP A 154 -14.33 -5.75 -15.21
C ASP A 154 -14.51 -4.73 -14.09
N LEU A 155 -15.74 -4.45 -13.67
CA LEU A 155 -16.08 -3.40 -12.69
C LEU A 155 -16.36 -3.92 -11.26
N VAL A 156 -16.09 -5.20 -10.97
CA VAL A 156 -16.55 -5.82 -9.71
C VAL A 156 -15.62 -5.50 -8.54
N HIS A 157 -14.33 -5.28 -8.81
CA HIS A 157 -13.27 -4.94 -7.83
C HIS A 157 -13.20 -5.89 -6.62
N ASP A 158 -13.50 -7.17 -6.83
CA ASP A 158 -13.51 -8.18 -5.77
C ASP A 158 -12.10 -8.78 -5.50
N GLN A 159 -12.05 -9.75 -4.58
CA GLN A 159 -10.81 -10.48 -4.27
C GLN A 159 -10.13 -11.13 -5.50
N TYR A 160 -10.89 -11.51 -6.53
CA TYR A 160 -10.31 -12.13 -7.72
C TYR A 160 -9.54 -11.10 -8.54
N PHE A 161 -10.10 -9.88 -8.67
CA PHE A 161 -9.40 -8.77 -9.29
C PHE A 161 -8.12 -8.45 -8.51
N VAL A 162 -8.23 -8.30 -7.19
CA VAL A 162 -7.08 -8.03 -6.30
C VAL A 162 -5.99 -9.08 -6.47
N HIS A 163 -6.34 -10.36 -6.53
CA HIS A 163 -5.36 -11.40 -6.76
C HIS A 163 -4.71 -11.30 -8.15
N GLN A 164 -5.48 -11.05 -9.20
CA GLN A 164 -4.93 -10.91 -10.55
C GLN A 164 -3.94 -9.74 -10.64
N VAL A 165 -4.21 -8.63 -9.95
CA VAL A 165 -3.26 -7.52 -9.81
C VAL A 165 -1.95 -8.00 -9.18
N ARG A 166 -2.03 -8.78 -8.09
CA ARG A 166 -0.84 -9.32 -7.40
C ARG A 166 -0.03 -10.25 -8.31
N ASN A 167 -0.69 -11.10 -9.11
CA ASN A 167 -0.03 -11.92 -10.13
C ASN A 167 0.81 -11.05 -11.08
N TYR A 168 0.24 -9.98 -11.64
CA TYR A 168 0.96 -9.10 -12.55
C TYR A 168 2.17 -8.39 -11.92
N ILE A 169 2.08 -8.07 -10.62
CA ILE A 169 3.20 -7.49 -9.88
C ILE A 169 4.33 -8.51 -9.72
N VAL A 170 3.97 -9.75 -9.37
CA VAL A 170 4.95 -10.85 -9.19
C VAL A 170 5.63 -11.17 -10.52
N GLU A 171 4.87 -11.30 -11.60
CA GLU A 171 5.41 -11.49 -12.95
C GLU A 171 6.41 -10.36 -13.31
N TYR A 172 6.08 -9.12 -12.96
CA TYR A 172 7.00 -8.01 -13.18
C TYR A 172 8.26 -8.12 -12.32
N LEU A 173 8.13 -8.42 -11.03
CA LEU A 173 9.29 -8.56 -10.13
C LEU A 173 10.21 -9.71 -10.54
N GLN A 174 9.64 -10.82 -11.03
CA GLN A 174 10.38 -11.95 -11.57
C GLN A 174 11.03 -11.65 -12.93
N SER A 175 10.50 -10.68 -13.68
CA SER A 175 11.07 -10.26 -14.97
C SER A 175 12.32 -9.39 -14.85
N ILE A 176 12.67 -8.97 -13.63
CA ILE A 176 13.87 -8.16 -13.33
C ILE A 176 14.78 -8.94 -12.38
N PRO A 177 16.09 -8.62 -12.31
CA PRO A 177 17.03 -9.29 -11.40
C PRO A 177 16.84 -8.82 -9.95
N TYR A 178 15.61 -8.95 -9.41
CA TYR A 178 15.24 -8.55 -8.06
C TYR A 178 14.59 -9.71 -7.30
N SER A 179 15.36 -10.34 -6.42
CA SER A 179 14.83 -11.39 -5.54
C SER A 179 14.12 -10.73 -4.35
N VAL A 180 12.79 -10.72 -4.36
CA VAL A 180 11.98 -10.20 -3.26
C VAL A 180 11.72 -11.30 -2.24
N GLU A 181 12.23 -11.14 -1.03
CA GLU A 181 11.96 -12.03 0.10
C GLU A 181 10.73 -11.57 0.90
N THR A 182 10.60 -10.24 1.05
CA THR A 182 9.55 -9.61 1.86
C THR A 182 8.71 -8.64 1.05
N MET A 183 7.38 -8.79 1.14
CA MET A 183 6.42 -7.86 0.54
C MET A 183 5.58 -7.14 1.60
N HIS A 184 5.55 -5.81 1.52
CA HIS A 184 4.71 -4.94 2.34
C HIS A 184 3.66 -4.26 1.46
N GLU A 185 2.39 -4.61 1.66
CA GLU A 185 1.29 -3.93 1.00
C GLU A 185 0.65 -2.90 1.94
N PHE A 186 0.27 -1.76 1.38
CA PHE A 186 -0.54 -0.72 2.00
C PHE A 186 -1.73 -0.43 1.11
N THR A 187 -2.91 -0.31 1.69
CA THR A 187 -4.15 -0.08 0.93
C THR A 187 -5.23 0.49 1.83
N ASP A 188 -6.34 0.89 1.25
CA ASP A 188 -7.48 1.41 1.97
C ASP A 188 -8.24 0.30 2.73
N GLY A 189 -9.13 0.71 3.63
CA GLY A 189 -9.92 -0.20 4.46
C GLY A 189 -11.16 -0.77 3.79
N CYS A 190 -11.30 -0.75 2.46
CA CYS A 190 -12.52 -1.15 1.77
C CYS A 190 -12.75 -2.67 1.84
N ALA A 191 -13.89 -3.10 2.40
CA ALA A 191 -14.17 -4.53 2.59
C ALA A 191 -14.67 -5.24 1.33
N ALA A 192 -15.10 -4.51 0.30
CA ALA A 192 -15.38 -5.11 -1.00
C ALA A 192 -14.09 -5.50 -1.74
N GLN A 193 -12.98 -4.84 -1.39
CA GLN A 193 -11.68 -4.95 -2.05
C GLN A 193 -10.66 -5.64 -1.13
N TYR A 194 -9.62 -4.94 -0.69
CA TYR A 194 -8.47 -5.51 0.01
C TYR A 194 -8.74 -5.93 1.47
N LYS A 195 -9.71 -5.32 2.16
CA LYS A 195 -10.03 -5.60 3.57
C LYS A 195 -11.19 -6.59 3.73
N SER A 196 -11.17 -7.65 2.92
CA SER A 196 -12.20 -8.70 2.91
C SER A 196 -11.68 -10.00 3.55
N ARG A 197 -12.60 -10.84 4.04
CA ARG A 197 -12.27 -12.18 4.55
C ARG A 197 -11.53 -13.05 3.53
N HIS A 198 -11.83 -12.88 2.25
CA HIS A 198 -11.23 -13.67 1.17
C HIS A 198 -9.80 -13.19 0.91
N CYS A 199 -9.59 -11.87 0.87
CA CYS A 199 -8.27 -11.28 0.76
C CYS A 199 -7.35 -11.64 1.94
N PHE A 200 -7.89 -11.77 3.16
CA PHE A 200 -7.13 -12.30 4.32
C PHE A 200 -6.79 -13.78 4.14
N GLY A 201 -7.71 -14.56 3.58
CA GLY A 201 -7.46 -15.95 3.22
C GLY A 201 -6.37 -16.09 2.15
N ASP A 202 -6.36 -15.24 1.13
CA ASP A 202 -5.29 -15.23 0.12
C ASP A 202 -3.92 -14.87 0.73
N ILE A 203 -3.88 -14.07 1.80
CA ILE A 203 -2.62 -13.82 2.55
C ILE A 203 -2.10 -15.10 3.19
N SER A 204 -2.98 -15.96 3.70
CA SER A 204 -2.59 -17.27 4.22
C SER A 204 -2.02 -18.19 3.14
N GLN A 205 -2.19 -17.91 1.85
CA GLN A 205 -1.66 -18.76 0.77
C GLN A 205 -0.54 -18.07 -0.02
N THR A 206 -0.13 -16.87 0.40
CA THR A 206 0.76 -16.01 -0.38
C THR A 206 2.17 -16.58 -0.53
N SER A 207 2.66 -17.38 0.41
CA SER A 207 3.96 -18.04 0.25
C SER A 207 3.91 -19.08 -0.88
N ASP A 208 2.84 -19.86 -0.97
CA ASP A 208 2.64 -20.86 -2.03
C ASP A 208 2.32 -20.19 -3.38
N ASP A 209 1.48 -19.14 -3.37
CA ASP A 209 1.03 -18.46 -4.58
C ASP A 209 2.14 -17.60 -5.22
N PHE A 210 3.02 -16.99 -4.40
CA PHE A 210 3.94 -15.94 -4.86
C PHE A 210 5.40 -16.13 -4.43
N GLY A 211 5.72 -17.09 -3.58
CA GLY A 211 7.09 -17.40 -3.16
C GLY A 211 7.70 -16.43 -2.14
N TYR A 212 6.93 -15.50 -1.58
CA TYR A 212 7.43 -14.59 -0.53
C TYR A 212 7.65 -15.35 0.78
N GLN A 213 8.79 -15.09 1.45
CA GLN A 213 9.08 -15.61 2.79
C GLN A 213 8.29 -14.86 3.86
N HIS A 214 8.16 -13.55 3.68
CA HIS A 214 7.40 -12.69 4.57
C HIS A 214 6.44 -11.81 3.79
N PHE A 215 5.21 -11.74 4.26
CA PHE A 215 4.19 -10.90 3.66
C PHE A 215 3.40 -10.16 4.73
N THR A 216 3.23 -8.86 4.55
CA THR A 216 2.40 -8.03 5.41
C THR A 216 1.48 -7.15 4.57
N ARG A 217 0.22 -7.05 4.96
CA ARG A 217 -0.71 -6.04 4.43
C ARG A 217 -1.17 -5.13 5.56
N ASN A 218 -1.15 -3.85 5.27
CA ASN A 218 -1.47 -2.77 6.18
C ASN A 218 -2.62 -1.96 5.60
N PHE A 219 -3.51 -1.51 6.47
CA PHE A 219 -4.68 -0.72 6.08
C PHE A 219 -4.52 0.69 6.62
N PHE A 220 -4.67 1.67 5.75
CA PHE A 220 -4.79 3.05 6.19
C PHE A 220 -6.12 3.29 6.90
N GLU A 221 -6.16 4.32 7.74
CA GLU A 221 -7.42 4.77 8.32
C GLU A 221 -8.38 5.26 7.24
N THR A 222 -9.65 4.90 7.41
CA THR A 222 -10.74 5.25 6.48
C THR A 222 -10.79 6.76 6.25
N SER A 223 -10.85 7.19 4.99
CA SER A 223 -10.95 8.60 4.57
C SER A 223 -9.71 9.48 4.74
N HIS A 224 -8.58 8.94 5.23
CA HIS A 224 -7.41 9.76 5.56
C HIS A 224 -6.12 9.38 4.82
N ALA A 225 -6.17 8.46 3.85
CA ALA A 225 -5.01 8.12 3.01
C ALA A 225 -5.13 8.68 1.60
N LYS A 226 -4.90 9.99 1.47
CA LYS A 226 -4.58 10.57 0.17
C LYS A 226 -3.10 10.38 -0.11
N GLY A 227 -2.75 9.87 -1.28
CA GLY A 227 -1.38 9.49 -1.56
C GLY A 227 -0.98 9.59 -3.04
N PRO A 228 0.25 9.16 -3.35
CA PRO A 228 0.77 9.16 -4.73
C PRO A 228 -0.09 8.32 -5.69
N GLN A 229 -0.82 7.32 -5.19
CA GLN A 229 -1.74 6.49 -5.97
C GLN A 229 -2.93 7.28 -6.53
N ASP A 230 -3.54 8.18 -5.74
CA ASP A 230 -4.64 9.04 -6.21
C ASP A 230 -4.18 9.97 -7.34
N ALA A 231 -3.00 10.58 -7.14
CA ALA A 231 -2.42 11.49 -8.11
C ALA A 231 -2.08 10.75 -9.42
N ALA A 232 -1.54 9.52 -9.33
CA ALA A 232 -1.22 8.69 -10.47
C ALA A 232 -2.46 8.31 -11.28
N GLY A 233 -3.52 7.84 -10.62
CA GLY A 233 -4.81 7.53 -11.27
C GLY A 233 -5.40 8.76 -11.98
N ARG A 234 -5.46 9.90 -11.28
CA ARG A 234 -5.97 11.17 -11.84
C ARG A 234 -5.19 11.63 -13.07
N ILE A 235 -3.86 11.48 -13.08
CA ILE A 235 -3.01 11.93 -14.20
C ILE A 235 -3.35 11.15 -15.48
N ILE A 236 -3.50 9.83 -15.41
CA ILE A 236 -3.79 9.00 -16.60
C ILE A 236 -5.16 9.36 -17.17
N LYS A 237 -6.19 9.44 -16.32
CA LYS A 237 -7.55 9.82 -16.73
C LYS A 237 -7.57 11.19 -17.40
N ARG A 238 -6.93 12.19 -16.77
CA ARG A 238 -6.83 13.55 -17.34
C ARG A 238 -6.11 13.59 -18.69
N GLN A 239 -5.03 12.80 -18.87
CA GLN A 239 -4.31 12.75 -20.14
C GLN A 239 -5.13 12.06 -21.24
N ALA A 240 -5.91 11.03 -20.90
CA ALA A 240 -6.85 10.41 -21.82
C ALA A 240 -7.93 11.41 -22.26
N ASP A 241 -8.57 12.10 -21.31
CA ASP A 241 -9.61 13.10 -21.60
C ASP A 241 -9.08 14.24 -22.47
N CYS A 242 -7.88 14.76 -22.17
CA CYS A 242 -7.26 15.80 -22.97
C CYS A 242 -6.96 15.34 -24.41
N ALA A 243 -6.56 14.07 -24.61
CA ALA A 243 -6.29 13.56 -25.96
C ALA A 243 -7.57 13.36 -26.76
N ILE A 244 -8.65 12.90 -26.11
CA ILE A 244 -9.99 12.84 -26.73
C ILE A 244 -10.44 14.25 -27.11
N LEU A 245 -10.44 15.20 -26.17
CA LEU A 245 -10.90 16.58 -26.41
C LEU A 245 -10.12 17.31 -27.51
N ARG A 246 -8.87 16.90 -27.77
CA ARG A 246 -8.04 17.45 -28.85
C ARG A 246 -8.21 16.73 -30.19
N GLY A 247 -9.07 15.70 -30.26
CA GLY A 247 -9.23 14.87 -31.45
C GLY A 247 -8.02 14.02 -31.80
N GLN A 248 -7.14 13.75 -30.82
CA GLN A 248 -5.92 12.98 -31.04
C GLN A 248 -6.15 11.46 -30.99
N THR A 249 -7.18 11.03 -30.27
CA THR A 249 -7.53 9.61 -30.12
C THR A 249 -9.01 9.46 -29.81
N GLN A 250 -9.53 8.25 -29.96
CA GLN A 250 -10.84 7.83 -29.44
C GLN A 250 -10.61 6.74 -28.41
N ILE A 251 -11.26 6.83 -27.24
CA ILE A 251 -11.15 5.84 -26.17
C ILE A 251 -12.56 5.43 -25.78
N ARG A 252 -13.03 4.32 -26.34
CA ARG A 252 -14.38 3.78 -26.15
C ARG A 252 -14.41 2.54 -25.27
N THR A 253 -13.28 1.85 -25.16
CA THR A 253 -13.15 0.61 -24.39
C THR A 253 -11.96 0.65 -23.43
N ALA A 254 -11.94 -0.31 -22.51
CA ALA A 254 -10.78 -0.55 -21.64
C ALA A 254 -9.50 -0.86 -22.42
N LYS A 255 -9.65 -1.53 -23.57
CA LYS A 255 -8.53 -1.87 -24.46
C LYS A 255 -7.96 -0.61 -25.12
N ASP A 256 -8.82 0.27 -25.60
CA ASP A 256 -8.40 1.55 -26.20
C ASP A 256 -7.64 2.41 -25.18
N LEU A 257 -8.13 2.48 -23.94
CA LEU A 257 -7.46 3.21 -22.86
C LEU A 257 -6.07 2.62 -22.59
N TYR A 258 -5.97 1.29 -22.56
CA TYR A 258 -4.69 0.60 -22.40
C TYR A 258 -3.73 0.87 -23.54
N GLU A 259 -4.17 0.74 -24.79
CA GLU A 259 -3.33 0.96 -25.97
C GLU A 259 -2.82 2.40 -26.03
N TYR A 260 -3.69 3.38 -25.77
CA TYR A 260 -3.32 4.79 -25.64
C TYR A 260 -2.28 4.99 -24.52
N ALA A 261 -2.56 4.49 -23.32
CA ALA A 261 -1.68 4.69 -22.18
C ALA A 261 -0.31 4.00 -22.37
N ASN A 262 -0.29 2.81 -22.94
CA ASN A 262 0.93 2.06 -23.22
C ASN A 262 1.78 2.74 -24.31
N SER A 263 1.14 3.38 -25.29
CA SER A 263 1.83 4.07 -26.38
C SER A 263 2.41 5.42 -25.96
N PHE A 264 1.68 6.18 -25.13
CA PHE A 264 2.01 7.60 -24.89
C PHE A 264 2.35 7.95 -23.45
N LEU A 265 2.03 7.09 -22.47
CA LEU A 265 2.10 7.45 -21.05
C LEU A 265 3.09 6.62 -20.24
N THR A 266 3.86 5.70 -20.85
CA THR A 266 4.84 4.84 -20.16
C THR A 266 6.02 5.59 -19.55
N GLN A 267 6.33 6.78 -20.07
CA GLN A 267 7.33 7.67 -19.49
C GLN A 267 6.67 8.65 -18.50
N PRO A 268 6.88 8.50 -17.19
CA PRO A 268 6.39 9.45 -16.20
C PRO A 268 7.09 10.81 -16.34
N ARG A 269 6.35 11.90 -16.12
CA ARG A 269 6.87 13.29 -16.11
C ARG A 269 7.26 13.79 -14.70
N SER A 270 7.33 12.91 -13.71
CA SER A 270 7.48 13.24 -12.29
C SER A 270 8.60 12.43 -11.62
N HIS A 271 8.76 12.52 -10.30
CA HIS A 271 9.72 11.73 -9.49
C HIS A 271 9.59 10.20 -9.61
N CYS A 272 8.56 9.70 -10.28
CA CYS A 272 8.44 8.29 -10.61
C CYS A 272 9.43 7.97 -11.74
N LYS A 273 10.29 6.94 -11.61
CA LYS A 273 11.23 6.60 -12.68
C LYS A 273 10.59 5.80 -13.81
N ARG A 274 9.54 5.01 -13.52
CA ARG A 274 8.92 4.11 -14.51
C ARG A 274 7.41 4.02 -14.37
N ARG A 275 6.72 3.88 -15.50
CA ARG A 275 5.30 3.54 -15.54
C ARG A 275 5.07 2.32 -16.42
N THR A 276 4.23 1.40 -15.95
CA THR A 276 3.84 0.20 -16.70
C THR A 276 2.34 0.01 -16.64
N PHE A 277 1.78 -0.47 -17.74
CA PHE A 277 0.37 -0.78 -17.88
C PHE A 277 0.20 -2.27 -18.18
N ARG A 278 -0.82 -2.88 -17.58
CA ARG A 278 -1.31 -4.22 -17.92
C ARG A 278 -2.78 -4.12 -18.30
N TYR A 279 -3.15 -4.88 -19.31
CA TYR A 279 -4.55 -5.06 -19.70
C TYR A 279 -5.05 -6.38 -19.13
N ALA A 280 -6.11 -6.32 -18.34
CA ALA A 280 -6.79 -7.50 -17.82
C ALA A 280 -8.14 -7.62 -18.50
N GLU A 281 -8.19 -8.30 -19.64
CA GLU A 281 -9.41 -8.48 -20.43
C GLU A 281 -10.50 -9.21 -19.63
N THR A 282 -10.13 -10.27 -18.93
CA THR A 282 -11.03 -11.08 -18.12
C THR A 282 -10.42 -11.35 -16.74
N ILE A 283 -11.25 -11.26 -15.70
CA ILE A 283 -10.91 -11.67 -14.34
C ILE A 283 -11.55 -13.03 -14.07
N HIS A 284 -10.72 -14.07 -13.99
CA HIS A 284 -11.19 -15.44 -13.74
C HIS A 284 -11.66 -15.59 -12.29
N ARG A 285 -12.93 -16.00 -12.11
CA ARG A 285 -13.58 -16.18 -10.80
C ARG A 285 -13.78 -17.65 -10.41
N ASP A 286 -12.97 -18.51 -10.99
CA ASP A 286 -13.09 -19.94 -10.81
C ASP A 286 -12.21 -20.44 -9.66
N ASN A 287 -12.68 -21.50 -9.01
CA ASN A 287 -11.88 -22.38 -8.16
C ASN A 287 -11.05 -21.79 -7.00
N ARG A 288 -11.23 -20.52 -6.62
CA ARG A 288 -10.62 -20.01 -5.38
C ARG A 288 -11.32 -20.48 -4.12
N LEU A 289 -10.50 -20.53 -3.06
CA LEU A 289 -10.93 -20.84 -1.71
C LEU A 289 -11.87 -19.74 -1.20
N SER A 290 -12.99 -20.19 -0.63
CA SER A 290 -13.91 -19.32 0.09
C SER A 290 -13.63 -19.44 1.58
N PHE A 291 -13.65 -18.31 2.29
CA PHE A 291 -13.29 -18.26 3.71
C PHE A 291 -14.46 -17.75 4.54
N LYS A 292 -14.59 -18.22 5.79
CA LYS A 292 -15.58 -17.71 6.73
C LYS A 292 -15.24 -16.27 7.16
N PRO A 293 -16.23 -15.47 7.60
CA PRO A 293 -15.97 -14.11 8.07
C PRO A 293 -14.96 -14.09 9.23
N VAL A 294 -14.09 -13.08 9.24
CA VAL A 294 -13.18 -12.80 10.35
C VAL A 294 -13.86 -11.78 11.27
N PRO A 295 -14.07 -12.09 12.57
CA PRO A 295 -14.67 -11.17 13.52
C PRO A 295 -13.89 -9.86 13.60
N SER A 296 -14.59 -8.74 13.72
CA SER A 296 -13.99 -7.41 13.89
C SER A 296 -12.95 -7.03 12.83
N ILE A 297 -13.01 -7.59 11.63
CA ILE A 297 -12.02 -7.35 10.54
C ILE A 297 -11.77 -5.87 10.28
N ARG A 298 -12.78 -5.01 10.48
CA ARG A 298 -12.69 -3.57 10.27
C ARG A 298 -11.71 -2.88 11.25
N SER A 299 -11.57 -3.40 12.46
CA SER A 299 -10.65 -2.89 13.49
C SER A 299 -9.19 -3.28 13.29
N LEU A 300 -8.91 -4.23 12.40
CA LEU A 300 -7.55 -4.74 12.16
C LEU A 300 -6.84 -3.85 11.15
N ASN A 301 -5.71 -3.24 11.51
CA ASN A 301 -4.92 -2.44 10.57
C ASN A 301 -3.69 -3.17 10.01
N GLN A 302 -3.36 -4.35 10.54
CA GLN A 302 -2.30 -5.18 9.99
C GLN A 302 -2.69 -6.66 9.96
N VAL A 303 -2.34 -7.31 8.86
CA VAL A 303 -2.41 -8.76 8.68
C VAL A 303 -1.13 -9.25 8.03
N ARG A 304 -0.63 -10.41 8.43
CA ARG A 304 0.62 -10.99 7.94
C ARG A 304 0.44 -12.47 7.67
N ALA A 305 1.17 -12.98 6.68
CA ALA A 305 1.32 -14.41 6.51
C ALA A 305 2.04 -14.99 7.73
N SER A 306 1.56 -16.12 8.28
CA SER A 306 2.30 -16.89 9.27
C SER A 306 3.43 -17.68 8.57
N ARG A 307 4.44 -18.14 9.31
CA ARG A 307 5.44 -19.09 8.75
C ARG A 307 4.79 -20.42 8.39
N ASP A 308 3.75 -20.80 9.11
CA ASP A 308 2.88 -21.95 8.84
C ASP A 308 1.70 -21.59 7.91
N SER A 309 1.85 -20.58 7.04
CA SER A 309 0.75 -20.08 6.19
C SER A 309 0.09 -21.19 5.36
N ALA A 310 0.83 -22.22 4.93
CA ALA A 310 0.30 -23.38 4.21
C ALA A 310 -0.88 -24.08 4.93
N LYS A 311 -0.99 -23.93 6.27
CA LYS A 311 -2.10 -24.45 7.09
C LYS A 311 -3.30 -23.50 7.19
N GLY A 312 -3.28 -22.36 6.50
CA GLY A 312 -4.32 -21.33 6.56
C GLY A 312 -4.15 -20.36 7.74
N LEU A 313 -2.96 -20.23 8.31
CA LEU A 313 -2.70 -19.37 9.47
C LEU A 313 -2.19 -17.98 9.06
N ILE A 314 -2.72 -16.95 9.72
CA ILE A 314 -2.32 -15.55 9.57
C ILE A 314 -2.10 -14.91 10.94
N ASN A 315 -1.31 -13.85 11.00
CA ASN A 315 -1.18 -13.02 12.20
C ASN A 315 -1.90 -11.69 11.99
N ILE A 316 -2.79 -11.33 12.91
CA ILE A 316 -3.58 -10.10 12.85
C ILE A 316 -3.25 -9.17 14.02
N SER A 317 -3.36 -7.86 13.79
CA SER A 317 -3.15 -6.82 14.80
C SER A 317 -4.09 -5.64 14.56
N GLU A 318 -4.53 -5.00 15.64
CA GLU A 318 -5.31 -3.76 15.58
C GLU A 318 -4.50 -2.61 15.00
N LEU A 319 -3.19 -2.54 15.30
CA LEU A 319 -2.30 -1.50 14.79
C LEU A 319 -1.05 -2.08 14.12
N SER A 320 -0.61 -1.45 13.03
CA SER A 320 0.68 -1.79 12.39
C SER A 320 1.87 -1.29 13.21
N CYS A 321 2.96 -2.06 13.21
CA CYS A 321 4.24 -1.64 13.76
C CYS A 321 5.39 -1.87 12.77
N PHE A 322 6.29 -0.90 12.69
CA PHE A 322 7.51 -0.91 11.86
C PHE A 322 8.72 -0.44 12.68
N CYS A 323 8.78 -0.83 13.96
CA CYS A 323 10.02 -0.69 14.72
C CYS A 323 11.11 -1.56 14.09
N VAL A 324 12.38 -1.31 14.43
CA VAL A 324 13.54 -2.05 13.92
C VAL A 324 13.31 -3.57 13.97
N ASN A 325 12.81 -4.08 15.10
CA ASN A 325 12.54 -5.51 15.26
C ASN A 325 11.46 -6.02 14.31
N CYS A 326 10.37 -5.26 14.10
CA CYS A 326 9.32 -5.65 13.15
C CYS A 326 9.78 -5.60 11.69
N CYS A 327 10.64 -4.66 11.31
CA CYS A 327 11.19 -4.58 9.95
C CYS A 327 12.11 -5.77 9.63
N HIS A 328 12.73 -6.36 10.66
CA HIS A 328 13.58 -7.56 10.56
C HIS A 328 12.85 -8.85 10.98
N HIS A 329 11.52 -8.85 10.98
CA HIS A 329 10.69 -10.04 11.27
C HIS A 329 10.83 -10.62 12.69
N MET A 330 11.41 -9.87 13.63
CA MET A 330 11.54 -10.21 15.05
C MET A 330 10.33 -9.70 15.84
N TYR A 331 9.15 -10.21 15.52
CA TYR A 331 7.88 -9.67 16.01
C TYR A 331 7.61 -9.90 17.50
N ASP A 332 8.13 -11.00 18.05
CA ASP A 332 8.02 -11.31 19.49
C ASP A 332 8.80 -10.30 20.35
N GLN A 333 9.77 -9.61 19.74
CA GLN A 333 10.57 -8.57 20.35
C GLN A 333 10.09 -7.17 19.98
N CYS A 334 8.85 -7.02 19.50
CA CYS A 334 8.29 -5.73 19.14
C CYS A 334 8.29 -4.77 20.34
N SER A 335 9.02 -3.66 20.25
CA SER A 335 9.11 -2.65 21.31
C SER A 335 7.78 -1.93 21.58
N ASN A 336 6.81 -2.05 20.68
CA ASN A 336 5.50 -1.44 20.77
C ASN A 336 4.36 -2.44 20.94
N SER A 337 4.66 -3.71 21.28
CA SER A 337 3.66 -4.78 21.40
C SER A 337 2.48 -4.41 22.31
N ILE A 338 2.76 -3.76 23.45
CA ILE A 338 1.74 -3.29 24.40
C ILE A 338 0.81 -2.26 23.76
N LYS A 339 1.36 -1.36 22.93
CA LYS A 339 0.59 -0.29 22.27
C LYS A 339 -0.19 -0.80 21.07
N THR A 340 0.34 -1.80 20.36
CA THR A 340 -0.28 -2.32 19.14
C THR A 340 -1.36 -3.38 19.41
N GLY A 341 -1.50 -3.81 20.66
CA GLY A 341 -2.37 -4.93 21.06
C GLY A 341 -1.72 -6.31 20.84
N GLY A 342 -0.42 -6.34 20.50
CA GLY A 342 0.29 -7.56 20.12
C GLY A 342 -0.21 -8.16 18.81
N TYR A 343 0.36 -9.30 18.43
CA TYR A 343 -0.10 -10.08 17.28
C TYR A 343 -0.85 -11.30 17.78
N THR A 344 -2.03 -11.52 17.21
CA THR A 344 -2.82 -12.72 17.46
C THR A 344 -2.79 -13.61 16.23
N GLU A 345 -2.45 -14.88 16.40
CA GLU A 345 -2.55 -15.85 15.33
C GLU A 345 -4.02 -16.24 15.10
N TRP A 346 -4.42 -16.34 13.84
CA TRP A 346 -5.78 -16.62 13.41
C TRP A 346 -5.81 -17.66 12.29
N GLU A 347 -6.63 -18.68 12.47
CA GLU A 347 -6.84 -19.74 11.49
C GLU A 347 -7.99 -19.40 10.53
N MET A 348 -7.66 -19.28 9.24
CA MET A 348 -8.62 -18.99 8.18
C MET A 348 -9.48 -20.22 7.84
N LYS A 349 -10.68 -20.26 8.43
CA LYS A 349 -11.63 -21.36 8.20
C LYS A 349 -12.21 -21.32 6.79
N ARG A 350 -12.03 -22.40 6.02
CA ARG A 350 -12.61 -22.56 4.68
C ARG A 350 -14.13 -22.76 4.73
N MET A 351 -14.83 -22.23 3.74
CA MET A 351 -16.23 -22.55 3.44
C MET A 351 -16.27 -23.71 2.45
N HIS A 352 -16.98 -24.79 2.82
CA HIS A 352 -17.24 -25.87 1.89
C HIS A 352 -18.23 -25.37 0.84
N LYS A 353 -17.87 -25.41 -0.45
CA LYS A 353 -18.83 -25.18 -1.53
C LYS A 353 -19.88 -26.30 -1.44
N LYS A 354 -21.14 -25.97 -1.14
CA LYS A 354 -22.24 -26.93 -1.33
C LYS A 354 -22.26 -27.26 -2.83
N MET A 355 -21.94 -28.50 -3.20
CA MET A 355 -22.21 -28.99 -4.56
C MET A 355 -23.70 -28.75 -4.83
N LYS A 356 -24.02 -27.90 -5.81
CA LYS A 356 -25.40 -27.85 -6.33
C LYS A 356 -25.69 -29.24 -6.90
N LYS A 357 -26.55 -30.01 -6.23
CA LYS A 357 -27.14 -31.22 -6.83
C LYS A 357 -27.86 -30.76 -8.11
N MET A 358 -27.27 -31.08 -9.26
CA MET A 358 -27.99 -31.05 -10.54
C MET A 358 -29.07 -32.12 -10.44
N ASN A 359 -30.28 -31.73 -10.06
CA ASN A 359 -31.45 -32.58 -10.25
C ASN A 359 -31.70 -32.65 -11.77
N LYS A 360 -31.14 -33.68 -12.41
CA LYS A 360 -31.62 -34.15 -13.71
C LYS A 360 -33.06 -34.62 -13.50
N CYS A 361 -34.04 -33.76 -13.78
CA CYS A 361 -35.37 -34.22 -14.14
C CYS A 361 -35.23 -35.00 -15.45
N LEU A 362 -35.10 -36.31 -15.34
CA LEU A 362 -35.36 -37.23 -16.44
C LEU A 362 -36.87 -37.18 -16.68
N CYS A 363 -37.30 -36.42 -17.66
CA CYS A 363 -38.61 -36.63 -18.27
C CYS A 363 -38.63 -38.07 -18.79
N LYS A 364 -39.48 -38.90 -18.19
CA LYS A 364 -39.82 -40.21 -18.73
C LYS A 364 -40.68 -39.98 -19.98
N ASN A 365 -40.33 -40.69 -21.05
CA ASN A 365 -41.08 -40.79 -22.30
C ASN A 365 -42.51 -41.27 -22.07
#